data_AF-A0A3N2MFE7-F1
#
_entry.id   AF-A0A3N2MFE7-F1
#
_cell.length_a   1.000
_cell.length_b   1.000
_cell.length_c   1.000
_cell.angle_alpha   90.00
_cell.angle_beta   90.00
_cell.angle_gamma   90.00
#
_symmetry.space_group_name_H-M   'P 1'
#
loop_
_entity.id
_entity.type
_entity.pdbx_description
1 polymer ?
#
loop_
_entity_poly.entity_id
_entity_poly.type
_entity_poly.pdbx_seq_one_letter_code
_entity_poly.pdbx_strand_id
1 'polypeptide(L)'
;MAEFMGYMILFASNQAFISNKISNFVNMKRPFNTHIEDIDLKFWHDLIESHGKLVTLNAGDYICHAGEPSSLCGYVKSGYLCLEFIKHDGETKIGGFAFKDALIGDFPFCLNNEPSHFDIVARRKSKVWLMDGQILKGICDNDPYAGKQWELLMESSYRSLLNRFCNILLKSPAERYANLICEHPQIEQDVPQKDIAAYLQISPQYLCRLRKTRIKGNSDNTEI
;
A
#
# COMPACT_ATOMS: atom_id res chain seq x y z
N MET A 1 48.18 -22.76 7.15
CA MET A 1 47.02 -23.63 7.50
C MET A 1 46.03 -22.92 8.42
N ALA A 2 46.45 -22.37 9.57
CA ALA A 2 45.56 -21.67 10.51
C ALA A 2 44.87 -20.41 9.94
N GLU A 3 45.59 -19.58 9.18
CA GLU A 3 45.01 -18.36 8.57
C GLU A 3 43.94 -18.66 7.52
N PHE A 4 44.11 -19.74 6.73
CA PHE A 4 43.14 -20.14 5.71
C PHE A 4 41.82 -20.64 6.31
N MET A 5 41.89 -21.35 7.45
CA MET A 5 40.68 -21.74 8.20
C MET A 5 39.94 -20.53 8.78
N GLY A 6 40.66 -19.47 9.21
CA GLY A 6 40.06 -18.24 9.70
C GLY A 6 39.21 -17.51 8.65
N TYR A 7 39.71 -17.41 7.41
CA TYR A 7 38.97 -16.79 6.30
C TYR A 7 37.72 -17.60 5.91
N MET A 8 37.80 -18.93 5.94
CA MET A 8 36.64 -19.79 5.62
C MET A 8 35.53 -19.68 6.66
N ILE A 9 35.88 -19.53 7.95
CA ILE A 9 34.90 -19.34 9.02
C ILE A 9 34.22 -17.95 8.90
N LEU A 10 34.99 -16.89 8.62
CA LEU A 10 34.46 -15.54 8.39
C LEU A 10 33.54 -15.49 7.17
N PHE A 11 33.90 -16.16 6.07
CA PHE A 11 33.09 -16.21 4.85
C PHE A 11 31.78 -16.98 5.07
N ALA A 12 31.82 -18.14 5.71
CA ALA A 12 30.63 -18.93 6.03
C ALA A 12 29.69 -18.20 7.01
N SER A 13 30.25 -17.51 8.01
CA SER A 13 29.48 -16.70 8.97
C SER A 13 28.78 -15.52 8.28
N ASN A 14 29.46 -14.88 7.32
CA ASN A 14 28.91 -13.76 6.54
C ASN A 14 27.82 -14.25 5.55
N GLN A 15 28.01 -15.41 4.92
CA GLN A 15 26.97 -16.05 4.10
C GLN A 15 25.74 -16.45 4.90
N ALA A 16 25.92 -17.02 6.10
CA ALA A 16 24.82 -17.35 6.99
C ALA A 16 24.10 -16.10 7.51
N PHE A 17 24.83 -15.02 7.81
CA PHE A 17 24.24 -13.74 8.21
C PHE A 17 23.46 -13.08 7.07
N ILE A 18 24.00 -13.06 5.85
CA ILE A 18 23.32 -12.55 4.65
C ILE A 18 22.11 -13.43 4.31
N SER A 19 22.23 -14.75 4.37
CA SER A 19 21.14 -15.69 4.15
C SER A 19 20.03 -15.52 5.19
N ASN A 20 20.36 -15.34 6.48
CA ASN A 20 19.38 -15.04 7.52
C ASN A 20 18.74 -13.66 7.35
N LYS A 21 19.48 -12.65 6.89
CA LYS A 21 18.91 -11.33 6.56
C LYS A 21 17.95 -11.41 5.38
N ILE A 22 18.33 -12.12 4.32
CA ILE A 22 17.48 -12.35 3.13
C ILE A 22 16.26 -13.18 3.51
N SER A 23 16.44 -14.25 4.30
CA SER A 23 15.35 -15.09 4.82
C SER A 23 14.39 -14.29 5.71
N ASN A 24 14.90 -13.43 6.59
CA ASN A 24 14.07 -12.55 7.41
C ASN A 24 13.37 -11.45 6.57
N PHE A 25 14.02 -10.94 5.52
CA PHE A 25 13.42 -10.00 4.57
C PHE A 25 12.35 -10.65 3.69
N VAL A 26 12.51 -11.93 3.36
CA VAL A 26 11.53 -12.75 2.62
C VAL A 26 10.39 -13.24 3.51
N ASN A 27 10.61 -13.41 4.82
CA ASN A 27 9.62 -13.92 5.79
C ASN A 27 8.86 -12.83 6.57
N MET A 28 9.22 -11.55 6.43
CA MET A 28 8.36 -10.47 6.90
C MET A 28 7.15 -10.37 5.98
N LYS A 29 5.94 -10.61 6.52
CA LYS A 29 4.70 -10.27 5.84
C LYS A 29 4.73 -8.77 5.55
N ARG A 30 5.09 -8.37 4.33
CA ARG A 30 5.04 -6.97 3.89
C ARG A 30 3.62 -6.46 4.13
N PRO A 31 3.42 -5.29 4.77
CA PRO A 31 2.13 -4.62 4.73
C PRO A 31 1.71 -4.40 3.27
N PHE A 32 0.41 -4.47 3.00
CA PHE A 32 -0.12 -4.14 1.67
C PHE A 32 0.34 -2.75 1.21
N ASN A 33 0.28 -1.81 2.15
CA ASN A 33 0.71 -0.45 1.95
C ASN A 33 2.23 -0.34 2.13
N THR A 34 3.01 -0.86 1.17
CA THR A 34 4.49 -0.93 1.25
C THR A 34 5.18 0.42 1.46
N HIS A 35 4.51 1.53 1.18
CA HIS A 35 5.02 2.88 1.45
C HIS A 35 5.22 3.15 2.95
N ILE A 36 4.66 2.32 3.84
CA ILE A 36 4.81 2.46 5.29
C ILE A 36 5.91 1.58 5.92
N GLU A 37 6.64 0.79 5.13
CA GLU A 37 7.59 -0.20 5.67
C GLU A 37 8.81 0.42 6.35
N ASP A 38 9.28 1.55 5.82
CA ASP A 38 10.54 2.19 6.23
C ASP A 38 10.31 3.61 6.77
N ILE A 39 9.09 3.92 7.23
CA ILE A 39 8.73 5.25 7.78
C ILE A 39 8.46 5.16 9.28
N ASP A 40 8.67 6.27 10.00
CA ASP A 40 8.26 6.38 11.40
C ASP A 40 6.74 6.55 11.50
N LEU A 41 6.03 5.41 11.46
CA LEU A 41 4.57 5.37 11.60
C LEU A 41 4.09 5.97 12.92
N LYS A 42 4.89 5.84 13.99
CA LYS A 42 4.51 6.40 15.28
C LYS A 42 4.51 7.92 15.23
N PHE A 43 5.55 8.52 14.65
CA PHE A 43 5.60 9.96 14.41
C PHE A 43 4.36 10.44 13.64
N TRP A 44 4.05 9.79 12.51
CA TRP A 44 2.90 10.18 11.68
C TRP A 44 1.57 10.03 12.41
N HIS A 45 1.36 8.92 13.11
CA HIS A 45 0.14 8.72 13.89
C HIS A 45 0.00 9.77 15.00
N ASP A 46 1.05 10.01 15.79
CA ASP A 46 1.01 10.99 16.89
C ASP A 46 0.74 12.42 16.36
N LEU A 47 1.36 12.79 15.23
CA LEU A 47 1.14 14.08 14.57
C LEU A 47 -0.31 14.23 14.10
N ILE A 48 -0.85 13.22 13.42
CA ILE A 48 -2.22 13.25 12.90
C ILE A 48 -3.23 13.20 14.05
N GLU A 49 -3.00 12.42 15.10
CA GLU A 49 -3.89 12.34 16.26
C GLU A 49 -3.92 13.64 17.07
N SER A 50 -2.79 14.38 17.13
CA SER A 50 -2.71 15.66 17.84
C SER A 50 -3.36 16.84 17.10
N HIS A 51 -3.48 16.77 15.78
CA HIS A 51 -4.03 17.86 14.95
C HIS A 51 -5.33 17.49 14.22
N GLY A 52 -5.76 16.23 14.34
CA GLY A 52 -6.89 15.68 13.61
C GLY A 52 -8.05 15.27 14.51
N LYS A 53 -9.00 14.57 13.90
CA LYS A 53 -10.14 13.96 14.57
C LYS A 53 -10.40 12.57 14.04
N LEU A 54 -10.86 11.68 14.91
CA LEU A 54 -11.31 10.35 14.54
C LEU A 54 -12.70 10.43 13.88
N VAL A 55 -12.79 10.01 12.63
CA VAL A 55 -14.02 9.98 11.83
C VAL A 55 -14.40 8.52 11.56
N THR A 56 -15.70 8.22 11.66
CA THR A 56 -16.26 6.93 11.25
C THR A 56 -16.91 7.09 9.89
N LEU A 57 -16.51 6.23 8.95
CA LEU A 57 -17.03 6.17 7.59
C LEU A 57 -17.81 4.85 7.40
N ASN A 58 -18.98 4.92 6.81
CA ASN A 58 -19.73 3.75 6.33
C ASN A 58 -19.24 3.34 4.94
N ALA A 59 -19.70 2.18 4.46
CA ALA A 59 -19.43 1.77 3.09
C ALA A 59 -20.08 2.77 2.12
N GLY A 60 -19.30 3.29 1.18
CA GLY A 60 -19.72 4.32 0.22
C GLY A 60 -19.50 5.75 0.69
N ASP A 61 -19.02 5.98 1.92
CA ASP A 61 -18.64 7.32 2.36
C ASP A 61 -17.27 7.71 1.77
N TYR A 62 -17.13 8.98 1.40
CA TYR A 62 -15.94 9.54 0.76
C TYR A 62 -15.17 10.45 1.72
N ILE A 63 -13.84 10.47 1.56
CA ILE A 63 -12.98 11.50 2.14
C ILE A 63 -12.84 12.67 1.16
N CYS A 64 -12.69 12.37 -0.13
CA CYS A 64 -12.63 13.35 -1.20
C CYS A 64 -13.20 12.77 -2.49
N HIS A 65 -13.57 13.69 -3.38
CA HIS A 65 -14.02 13.39 -4.74
C HIS A 65 -13.00 13.89 -5.77
N ALA A 66 -12.83 13.12 -6.84
CA ALA A 66 -12.00 13.50 -7.97
C ALA A 66 -12.51 14.81 -8.61
N GLY A 67 -11.60 15.74 -8.88
CA GLY A 67 -11.89 17.05 -9.43
C GLY A 67 -12.34 18.11 -8.42
N GLU A 68 -12.58 17.73 -7.16
CA GLU A 68 -12.95 18.67 -6.09
C GLU A 68 -11.73 19.01 -5.23
N PRO A 69 -11.54 20.29 -4.83
CA PRO A 69 -10.53 20.66 -3.85
C PRO A 69 -10.75 19.90 -2.54
N SER A 70 -9.69 19.30 -2.02
CA SER A 70 -9.71 18.65 -0.70
C SER A 70 -8.38 18.82 0.00
N SER A 71 -8.42 19.30 1.23
CA SER A 71 -7.25 19.33 2.11
C SER A 71 -7.15 18.10 3.02
N LEU A 72 -8.11 17.19 3.00
CA LEU A 72 -8.15 16.11 3.99
C LEU A 72 -7.04 15.07 3.76
N CYS A 73 -6.29 14.80 4.82
CA CYS A 73 -5.32 13.71 4.90
C CYS A 73 -5.34 13.06 6.28
N GLY A 74 -4.73 11.89 6.42
CA GLY A 74 -4.63 11.22 7.72
C GLY A 74 -4.22 9.77 7.61
N TYR A 75 -4.80 8.89 8.43
CA TYR A 75 -4.49 7.45 8.38
C TYR A 75 -5.68 6.55 8.76
N VAL A 76 -5.62 5.29 8.32
CA VAL A 76 -6.67 4.30 8.59
C VAL A 76 -6.45 3.62 9.94
N LYS A 77 -7.37 3.84 10.89
CA LYS A 77 -7.35 3.13 12.19
C LYS A 77 -7.92 1.71 12.10
N SER A 78 -8.97 1.53 11.30
CA SER A 78 -9.61 0.24 11.04
C SER A 78 -10.47 0.31 9.79
N GLY A 79 -10.73 -0.82 9.15
CA GLY A 79 -11.49 -0.87 7.90
C GLY A 79 -10.57 -0.95 6.69
N TYR A 80 -11.01 -0.45 5.54
CA TYR A 80 -10.15 -0.15 4.39
C TYR A 80 -10.83 0.82 3.44
N LEU A 81 -10.03 1.56 2.69
CA LEU A 81 -10.47 2.50 1.66
C LEU A 81 -9.87 2.14 0.30
N CYS A 82 -10.51 2.61 -0.75
CA CYS A 82 -10.06 2.49 -2.14
C CYS A 82 -9.72 3.87 -2.71
N LEU A 83 -8.66 3.92 -3.50
CA LEU A 83 -8.31 5.07 -4.34
C LEU A 83 -8.90 4.80 -5.73
N GLU A 84 -10.01 5.46 -6.05
CA GLU A 84 -10.82 5.20 -7.24
C GLU A 84 -10.63 6.24 -8.34
N PHE A 85 -10.26 5.77 -9.52
CA PHE A 85 -10.09 6.57 -10.72
C PHE A 85 -11.27 6.31 -11.65
N ILE A 86 -12.04 7.34 -11.95
CA ILE A 86 -13.20 7.25 -12.84
C ILE A 86 -12.75 7.62 -14.25
N LYS A 87 -12.95 6.71 -15.20
CA LYS A 87 -12.72 6.98 -16.63
C LYS A 87 -13.85 7.81 -17.25
N HIS A 88 -13.59 8.39 -18.42
CA HIS A 88 -14.59 9.13 -19.20
C HIS A 88 -15.82 8.30 -19.58
N ASP A 89 -15.69 6.98 -19.70
CA ASP A 89 -16.79 6.05 -19.98
C ASP A 89 -17.56 5.62 -18.71
N GLY A 90 -17.21 6.15 -17.54
CA GLY A 90 -17.80 5.82 -16.25
C GLY A 90 -17.25 4.55 -15.61
N GLU A 91 -16.28 3.85 -16.23
CA GLU A 91 -15.65 2.69 -15.61
C GLU A 91 -14.66 3.12 -14.52
N THR A 92 -14.87 2.62 -13.29
CA THR A 92 -13.96 2.83 -12.17
C THR A 92 -12.78 1.86 -12.21
N LYS A 93 -11.56 2.38 -12.05
CA LYS A 93 -10.34 1.63 -11.75
C LYS A 93 -9.91 1.89 -10.32
N ILE A 94 -9.25 0.92 -9.70
CA ILE A 94 -8.69 1.10 -8.37
C ILE A 94 -7.18 1.26 -8.50
N GLY A 95 -6.66 2.43 -8.13
CA GLY A 95 -5.22 2.70 -8.13
C GLY A 95 -4.51 2.13 -6.91
N GLY A 96 -5.23 1.90 -5.82
CA GLY A 96 -4.70 1.31 -4.59
C GLY A 96 -5.76 1.09 -3.51
N PHE A 97 -5.36 0.35 -2.47
CA PHE A 97 -6.12 0.18 -1.24
C PHE A 97 -5.35 0.81 -0.09
N ALA A 98 -6.07 1.39 0.88
CA ALA A 98 -5.50 1.83 2.14
C ALA A 98 -6.08 0.96 3.27
N PHE A 99 -5.25 0.11 3.86
CA PHE A 99 -5.59 -0.71 5.02
C PHE A 99 -5.15 -0.04 6.31
N LYS A 100 -5.37 -0.71 7.44
CA LYS A 100 -4.95 -0.25 8.76
C LYS A 100 -3.49 0.26 8.74
N ASP A 101 -3.26 1.37 9.43
CA ASP A 101 -1.98 2.08 9.58
C ASP A 101 -1.47 2.76 8.29
N ALA A 102 -2.16 2.59 7.16
CA ALA A 102 -1.83 3.30 5.94
C ALA A 102 -2.18 4.79 6.06
N LEU A 103 -1.28 5.63 5.58
CA LEU A 103 -1.54 7.04 5.37
C LEU A 103 -2.47 7.22 4.16
N ILE A 104 -3.35 8.22 4.25
CA ILE A 104 -4.37 8.52 3.25
C ILE A 104 -4.41 10.02 2.98
N GLY A 105 -4.71 10.37 1.74
CA GLY A 105 -4.68 11.72 1.21
C GLY A 105 -4.18 11.69 -0.22
N ASP A 106 -4.63 12.65 -1.03
CA ASP A 106 -4.09 12.83 -2.38
C ASP A 106 -2.80 13.63 -2.30
N PHE A 107 -1.73 13.00 -1.84
CA PHE A 107 -0.46 13.68 -1.65
C PHE A 107 0.29 13.89 -2.98
N PRO A 108 0.97 15.04 -3.18
CA PRO A 108 1.07 16.18 -2.26
C PRO A 108 -0.10 17.20 -2.40
N PHE A 109 -1.04 16.98 -3.31
CA PHE A 109 -2.11 17.91 -3.71
C PHE A 109 -2.99 18.38 -2.54
N CYS A 110 -3.34 17.48 -1.62
CA CYS A 110 -4.12 17.83 -0.43
C CYS A 110 -3.41 18.80 0.51
N LEU A 111 -2.08 18.90 0.46
CA LEU A 111 -1.32 19.88 1.25
C LEU A 111 -1.57 21.33 0.81
N ASN A 112 -1.98 21.52 -0.45
CA ASN A 112 -2.25 22.82 -1.05
C ASN A 112 -3.75 23.06 -1.28
N ASN A 113 -4.62 22.15 -0.84
CA ASN A 113 -6.06 22.16 -1.15
C ASN A 113 -6.33 22.20 -2.67
N GLU A 114 -5.54 21.44 -3.43
CA GLU A 114 -5.72 21.30 -4.88
C GLU A 114 -6.83 20.28 -5.20
N PRO A 115 -7.45 20.34 -6.40
CA PRO A 115 -8.41 19.34 -6.85
C PRO A 115 -7.82 17.93 -6.79
N SER A 116 -8.57 16.99 -6.22
CA SER A 116 -8.10 15.62 -6.09
C SER A 116 -8.10 14.85 -7.42
N HIS A 117 -7.16 13.94 -7.62
CA HIS A 117 -7.03 13.10 -8.81
C HIS A 117 -7.94 11.88 -8.80
N PHE A 118 -8.39 11.46 -7.62
CA PHE A 118 -9.14 10.24 -7.42
C PHE A 118 -10.08 10.39 -6.22
N ASP A 119 -11.14 9.57 -6.22
CA ASP A 119 -11.98 9.42 -5.05
C ASP A 119 -11.23 8.61 -3.99
N ILE A 120 -11.39 8.98 -2.72
CA ILE A 120 -10.99 8.14 -1.59
C ILE A 120 -12.27 7.67 -0.89
N VAL A 121 -12.64 6.41 -1.08
CA VAL A 121 -13.93 5.86 -0.64
C VAL A 121 -13.77 4.69 0.32
N ALA A 122 -14.55 4.68 1.39
CA ALA A 122 -14.61 3.56 2.32
C ALA A 122 -15.45 2.41 1.74
N ARG A 123 -14.92 1.19 1.76
CA ARG A 123 -15.63 0.00 1.26
C ARG A 123 -16.37 -0.80 2.32
N ARG A 124 -16.03 -0.56 3.58
CA ARG A 124 -16.70 -1.10 4.75
C ARG A 124 -16.67 -0.06 5.85
N LYS A 125 -17.40 -0.31 6.94
CA LYS A 125 -17.30 0.53 8.14
C LYS A 125 -15.84 0.68 8.54
N SER A 126 -15.36 1.91 8.48
CA SER A 126 -13.96 2.27 8.67
C SER A 126 -13.85 3.38 9.72
N LYS A 127 -12.73 3.40 10.41
CA LYS A 127 -12.35 4.51 11.29
C LYS A 127 -11.06 5.08 10.76
N VAL A 128 -11.04 6.38 10.54
CA VAL A 128 -9.90 7.11 10.01
C VAL A 128 -9.62 8.31 10.90
N TRP A 129 -8.37 8.57 11.19
CA TRP A 129 -7.98 9.87 11.70
C TRP A 129 -7.79 10.80 10.51
N LEU A 130 -8.35 11.99 10.58
CA LEU A 130 -8.25 13.01 9.52
C LEU A 130 -7.83 14.35 10.11
N MET A 131 -6.95 15.04 9.41
CA MET A 131 -6.52 16.41 9.68
C MET A 131 -6.53 17.23 8.38
N ASP A 132 -6.34 18.54 8.52
CA ASP A 132 -6.14 19.43 7.39
C ASP A 132 -4.69 19.33 6.89
N GLY A 133 -4.52 18.98 5.62
CA GLY A 133 -3.23 18.88 4.93
C GLY A 133 -2.47 20.19 4.89
N GLN A 134 -3.15 21.34 4.94
CA GLN A 134 -2.49 22.64 5.03
C GLN A 134 -1.80 22.83 6.39
N ILE A 135 -2.37 22.29 7.47
CA ILE A 135 -1.71 22.25 8.79
C ILE A 135 -0.47 21.36 8.71
N LEU A 136 -0.60 20.17 8.11
CA LEU A 136 0.52 19.26 7.95
C LEU A 136 1.66 19.92 7.15
N LYS A 137 1.32 20.60 6.05
CA LYS A 137 2.28 21.37 5.26
C LYS A 137 3.02 22.40 6.11
N GLY A 138 2.28 23.19 6.89
CA GLY A 138 2.86 24.19 7.80
C GLY A 138 3.81 23.57 8.83
N ILE A 139 3.49 22.40 9.39
CA ILE A 139 4.38 21.70 10.32
C ILE A 139 5.67 21.26 9.61
N CYS A 140 5.55 20.60 8.45
CA CYS A 140 6.71 20.12 7.69
C CYS A 140 7.62 21.26 7.20
N ASP A 141 7.06 22.42 6.87
CA ASP A 141 7.82 23.59 6.42
C ASP A 141 8.60 24.27 7.57
N ASN A 142 8.14 24.13 8.82
CA ASN A 142 8.70 24.85 9.98
C ASN A 142 9.48 23.96 10.97
N ASP A 143 9.29 22.64 10.95
CA ASP A 143 10.04 21.69 11.75
C ASP A 143 10.95 20.83 10.85
N PRO A 144 12.29 20.99 10.92
CA PRO A 144 13.23 20.19 10.12
C PRO A 144 13.10 18.68 10.28
N TYR A 145 12.71 18.20 11.48
CA TYR A 145 12.51 16.77 11.69
C TYR A 145 11.25 16.29 10.96
N ALA A 146 10.14 17.01 11.10
CA ALA A 146 8.91 16.71 10.37
C ALA A 146 9.11 16.79 8.85
N GLY A 147 9.80 17.83 8.36
CA GLY A 147 10.19 17.95 6.96
C GLY A 147 11.02 16.75 6.48
N LYS A 148 11.95 16.26 7.30
CA LYS A 148 12.74 15.06 6.95
C LYS A 148 11.88 13.79 6.89
N GLN A 149 10.96 13.61 7.84
CA GLN A 149 10.02 12.49 7.81
C GLN A 149 9.13 12.56 6.56
N TRP A 150 8.69 13.75 6.18
CA TRP A 150 7.90 13.98 4.97
C TRP A 150 8.65 13.57 3.69
N GLU A 151 9.93 13.94 3.56
CA GLU A 151 10.77 13.49 2.44
C GLU A 151 10.85 11.97 2.34
N LEU A 152 11.10 11.28 3.47
CA LEU A 152 11.20 9.83 3.52
C LEU A 152 9.87 9.16 3.14
N LEU A 153 8.75 9.70 3.61
CA LEU A 153 7.42 9.23 3.25
C LEU A 153 7.16 9.37 1.74
N MET A 154 7.51 10.52 1.15
CA MET A 154 7.32 10.75 -0.29
C MET A 154 8.23 9.86 -1.14
N GLU A 155 9.48 9.65 -0.74
CA GLU A 155 10.39 8.72 -1.43
C GLU A 155 9.83 7.29 -1.41
N SER A 156 9.39 6.82 -0.24
CA SER A 156 8.80 5.49 -0.06
C SER A 156 7.53 5.34 -0.91
N SER A 157 6.64 6.34 -0.88
CA SER A 157 5.40 6.37 -1.67
C SER A 157 5.68 6.34 -3.17
N TYR A 158 6.66 7.13 -3.64
CA TYR A 158 7.08 7.15 -5.04
C TYR A 158 7.64 5.79 -5.48
N ARG A 159 8.46 5.15 -4.64
CA ARG A 159 9.01 3.81 -4.91
C ARG A 159 7.89 2.77 -5.06
N SER A 160 6.90 2.79 -4.17
CA SER A 160 5.73 1.91 -4.25
C SER A 160 4.91 2.16 -5.52
N LEU A 161 4.68 3.42 -5.87
CA LEU A 161 3.97 3.81 -7.10
C LEU A 161 4.72 3.34 -8.35
N LEU A 162 6.03 3.60 -8.43
CA LEU A 162 6.86 3.22 -9.57
C LEU A 162 6.91 1.70 -9.74
N ASN A 163 7.06 0.94 -8.65
CA ASN A 163 7.00 -0.53 -8.69
C ASN A 163 5.66 -1.03 -9.25
N ARG A 164 4.54 -0.43 -8.82
CA ARG A 164 3.21 -0.78 -9.34
C ARG A 164 3.08 -0.45 -10.82
N PHE A 165 3.56 0.73 -11.23
CA PHE A 165 3.58 1.15 -12.62
C PHE A 165 4.40 0.21 -13.51
N CYS A 166 5.62 -0.14 -13.09
CA CYS A 166 6.45 -1.12 -13.77
C CYS A 166 5.77 -2.49 -13.86
N ASN A 167 5.10 -2.95 -12.80
CA ASN A 167 4.35 -4.21 -12.82
C ASN A 167 3.21 -4.17 -13.86
N ILE A 168 2.52 -3.05 -14.02
CA ILE A 168 1.47 -2.89 -15.03
C ILE A 168 2.05 -2.98 -16.45
N LEU A 169 3.19 -2.33 -16.70
CA LEU A 169 3.82 -2.30 -18.02
C LEU A 169 4.52 -3.60 -18.42
N LEU A 170 5.20 -4.24 -17.48
CA LEU A 170 6.14 -5.34 -17.78
C LEU A 170 5.57 -6.73 -17.55
N LYS A 171 4.51 -6.86 -16.74
CA LYS A 171 3.98 -8.17 -16.35
C LYS A 171 2.60 -8.42 -16.94
N SER A 172 2.36 -9.66 -17.32
CA SER A 172 1.05 -10.13 -17.73
C SER A 172 0.03 -10.05 -16.58
N PRO A 173 -1.28 -9.98 -16.88
CA PRO A 173 -2.35 -10.12 -15.90
C PRO A 173 -2.19 -11.27 -14.89
N ALA A 174 -1.78 -12.45 -15.36
CA ALA A 174 -1.60 -13.64 -14.52
C ALA A 174 -0.43 -13.46 -13.55
N GLU A 175 0.69 -12.92 -14.02
CA GLU A 175 1.86 -12.62 -13.17
C GLU A 175 1.56 -11.53 -12.14
N ARG A 176 0.81 -10.48 -12.52
CA ARG A 176 0.39 -9.45 -11.56
C ARG A 176 -0.48 -10.03 -10.46
N TYR A 177 -1.43 -10.89 -10.81
CA TYR A 177 -2.26 -11.60 -9.85
C TYR A 177 -1.43 -12.52 -8.94
N ALA A 178 -0.52 -13.31 -9.53
CA ALA A 178 0.37 -14.20 -8.78
C ALA A 178 1.27 -13.45 -7.79
N ASN A 179 1.82 -12.31 -8.19
CA ASN A 179 2.60 -11.46 -7.30
C ASN A 179 1.74 -10.88 -6.17
N LEU A 180 0.54 -10.38 -6.47
CA LEU A 180 -0.37 -9.82 -5.47
C LEU A 180 -0.70 -10.83 -4.36
N ILE A 181 -1.03 -12.08 -4.70
CA ILE A 181 -1.37 -13.11 -3.72
C ILE A 181 -0.13 -13.68 -2.99
N CYS A 182 1.06 -13.56 -3.61
CA CYS A 182 2.32 -13.94 -2.97
C CYS A 182 2.71 -12.90 -1.91
N GLU A 183 2.69 -11.63 -2.28
CA GLU A 183 3.03 -10.51 -1.40
C GLU A 183 1.96 -10.30 -0.32
N HIS A 184 0.68 -10.51 -0.65
CA HIS A 184 -0.45 -10.29 0.25
C HIS A 184 -1.43 -11.49 0.26
N PRO A 185 -1.07 -12.61 0.91
CA PRO A 185 -1.87 -13.85 0.86
C PRO A 185 -3.31 -13.73 1.36
N GLN A 186 -3.60 -12.74 2.22
CA GLN A 186 -4.93 -12.53 2.80
C GLN A 186 -5.84 -11.62 1.96
N ILE A 187 -5.33 -11.01 0.89
CA ILE A 187 -6.07 -10.01 0.10
C ILE A 187 -7.41 -10.55 -0.43
N GLU A 188 -7.47 -11.84 -0.79
CA GLU A 188 -8.68 -12.47 -1.32
C GLU A 188 -9.77 -12.72 -0.25
N GLN A 189 -9.39 -12.66 1.03
CA GLN A 189 -10.31 -12.74 2.17
C GLN A 189 -10.79 -11.36 2.58
N ASP A 190 -9.93 -10.35 2.45
CA ASP A 190 -10.19 -8.99 2.92
C ASP A 190 -10.91 -8.11 1.89
N VAL A 191 -10.72 -8.38 0.59
CA VAL A 191 -11.18 -7.53 -0.49
C VAL A 191 -12.10 -8.30 -1.46
N PRO A 192 -13.27 -7.74 -1.84
CA PRO A 192 -14.13 -8.33 -2.85
C PRO A 192 -13.41 -8.57 -4.18
N GLN A 193 -13.74 -9.66 -4.87
CA GLN A 193 -13.12 -9.99 -6.17
C GLN A 193 -13.25 -8.88 -7.21
N LYS A 194 -14.37 -8.13 -7.20
CA LYS A 194 -14.58 -7.01 -8.12
C LYS A 194 -13.50 -5.93 -7.94
N ASP A 195 -13.19 -5.60 -6.68
CA ASP A 195 -12.18 -4.60 -6.34
C ASP A 195 -10.77 -5.11 -6.67
N ILE A 196 -10.47 -6.37 -6.39
CA ILE A 196 -9.18 -6.99 -6.78
C ILE A 196 -9.02 -6.97 -8.30
N ALA A 197 -10.07 -7.30 -9.07
CA ALA A 197 -10.04 -7.25 -10.53
C ALA A 197 -9.81 -5.83 -11.06
N ALA A 198 -10.49 -4.84 -10.47
CA ALA A 198 -10.32 -3.43 -10.81
C ALA A 198 -8.88 -2.95 -10.52
N TYR A 199 -8.30 -3.35 -9.39
CA TYR A 199 -6.90 -3.04 -9.03
C TYR A 199 -5.89 -3.67 -9.98
N LEU A 200 -6.12 -4.93 -10.38
CA LEU A 200 -5.27 -5.65 -11.33
C LEU A 200 -5.47 -5.22 -12.79
N GLN A 201 -6.45 -4.35 -13.05
CA GLN A 201 -6.85 -3.86 -14.37
C GLN A 201 -7.27 -4.99 -15.31
N ILE A 202 -8.08 -5.91 -14.79
CA ILE A 202 -8.63 -7.06 -15.52
C ILE A 202 -10.14 -7.18 -15.30
N SER A 203 -10.83 -7.96 -16.14
CA SER A 203 -12.24 -8.23 -15.89
C SER A 203 -12.43 -9.18 -14.71
N PRO A 204 -13.54 -9.07 -13.95
CA PRO A 204 -13.86 -10.02 -12.89
C PRO A 204 -13.93 -11.47 -13.39
N GLN A 205 -14.42 -11.69 -14.62
CA GLN A 205 -14.47 -13.01 -15.24
C GLN A 205 -13.07 -13.58 -15.49
N TYR A 206 -12.12 -12.74 -15.90
CA TYR A 206 -10.73 -13.16 -16.09
C TYR A 206 -10.06 -13.52 -14.76
N LEU A 207 -10.26 -12.72 -13.71
CA LEU A 207 -9.78 -13.04 -12.36
C LEU A 207 -10.35 -14.38 -11.86
N CYS A 208 -11.64 -14.62 -12.05
CA CYS A 208 -12.29 -15.87 -11.67
C CYS A 208 -11.64 -17.09 -12.39
N ARG A 209 -11.27 -16.95 -13.66
CA ARG A 209 -10.54 -17.99 -14.41
C ARG A 209 -9.15 -18.24 -13.80
N LEU A 210 -8.38 -17.19 -13.51
CA LEU A 210 -7.04 -17.32 -12.89
C LEU A 210 -7.11 -18.07 -11.54
N ARG A 211 -8.11 -17.74 -10.71
CA ARG A 211 -8.34 -18.40 -9.42
C ARG A 211 -8.61 -19.90 -9.58
N LYS A 212 -9.47 -20.28 -10.53
CA LYS A 212 -9.80 -21.69 -10.79
C LYS A 212 -8.59 -22.50 -11.23
N THR A 213 -7.76 -21.93 -12.12
CA THR A 213 -6.53 -22.60 -12.59
C THR A 213 -5.55 -22.85 -11.45
N ARG A 214 -5.39 -21.88 -10.53
CA ARG A 214 -4.54 -22.03 -9.34
C ARG A 214 -5.02 -23.14 -8.40
N ILE A 215 -6.33 -23.22 -8.15
CA ILE A 215 -6.90 -24.25 -7.26
C ILE A 215 -6.63 -25.65 -7.83
N LYS A 216 -6.79 -25.84 -9.15
CA LYS A 216 -6.46 -27.12 -9.82
C LYS A 216 -4.98 -27.48 -9.73
N GLY A 217 -4.08 -26.51 -9.94
CA GLY A 217 -2.64 -26.73 -9.81
C GLY A 217 -2.17 -27.07 -8.38
N ASN A 218 -2.94 -26.69 -7.35
CA ASN A 218 -2.66 -27.07 -5.97
C ASN A 218 -3.22 -28.46 -5.63
N SER A 219 -4.37 -28.87 -6.17
CA SER A 219 -4.93 -30.21 -5.92
C SER A 219 -4.06 -31.32 -6.52
N ASP A 220 -3.47 -31.08 -7.70
CA ASP A 220 -2.66 -32.07 -8.41
C ASP A 220 -1.27 -32.28 -7.78
N ASN A 221 -0.82 -31.38 -6.90
CA ASN A 221 0.47 -31.46 -6.19
C ASN A 221 0.36 -32.04 -4.77
N THR A 222 -0.84 -32.49 -4.34
CA THR A 222 -1.08 -33.06 -3.00
C THR A 222 -1.17 -34.60 -2.97
N GLU A 223 -0.95 -35.27 -4.11
CA GLU A 223 -1.04 -36.74 -4.24
C GLU A 223 0.30 -37.45 -4.53
N ILE A 224 1.44 -36.91 -4.06
CA ILE A 224 2.75 -37.60 -4.15
C ILE A 224 3.43 -37.67 -2.79
#